data_AF-A0A8K0CUI2-F1
#
_entry.id   AF-A0A8K0CUI2-F1
#
_cell.length_a   1.000
_cell.length_b   1.000
_cell.length_c   1.000
_cell.angle_alpha   90.00
_cell.angle_beta   90.00
_cell.angle_gamma   90.00
#
_symmetry.space_group_name_H-M   'P 1'
#
loop_
_entity.id
_entity.type
_entity.pdbx_description
1 polymer ?
#
loop_
_entity_poly.entity_id
_entity_poly.type
_entity_poly.pdbx_seq_one_letter_code
_entity_poly.pdbx_strand_id
1 'polypeptide(L)'
;MRNVGSKSNKKENNGYVWTTNEEIYDIFIKTKRLQWLGHVERMQENRTVKKLAWKDPDYKKKRVRPRKRWREAILEDMQEKGFTEWKKKAKDKKDWRRITKP
;
A
#
# COMPACT_ATOMS: atom_id res chain seq x y z
N MET A 1 -17.80 -8.96 -33.47
CA MET A 1 -18.10 -7.54 -33.18
C MET A 1 -17.50 -7.19 -31.83
N ARG A 2 -16.67 -6.15 -31.75
CA ARG A 2 -16.04 -5.68 -30.50
C ARG A 2 -17.09 -4.84 -29.77
N ASN A 3 -17.41 -5.18 -28.52
CA ASN A 3 -18.20 -4.29 -27.68
C ASN A 3 -17.27 -3.61 -26.66
N VAL A 4 -17.05 -2.32 -26.88
CA VAL A 4 -16.20 -1.45 -26.08
C VAL A 4 -17.09 -0.88 -24.97
N GLY A 5 -17.12 -1.59 -23.84
CA GLY A 5 -17.82 -1.14 -22.63
C GLY A 5 -17.08 0.02 -21.97
N SER A 6 -17.55 1.22 -22.26
CA SER A 6 -17.60 2.45 -21.45
C SER A 6 -16.71 2.52 -20.19
N LYS A 7 -15.71 3.41 -20.25
CA LYS A 7 -15.04 3.96 -19.07
C LYS A 7 -16.01 4.87 -18.33
N SER A 8 -16.52 4.44 -17.17
CA SER A 8 -17.33 5.29 -16.30
C SER A 8 -16.45 6.09 -15.32
N ASN A 9 -16.76 7.37 -15.23
CA ASN A 9 -16.05 8.49 -14.63
C ASN A 9 -15.64 8.29 -13.15
N LYS A 10 -14.41 8.68 -12.83
CA LYS A 10 -13.97 9.03 -11.47
C LYS A 10 -14.33 10.49 -11.21
N LYS A 11 -14.97 10.72 -10.06
CA LYS A 11 -14.92 11.87 -9.13
C LYS A 11 -16.33 12.27 -8.75
N GLU A 12 -16.70 12.10 -7.47
CA GLU A 12 -17.46 13.08 -6.66
C GLU A 12 -17.13 12.87 -5.16
N ASN A 13 -17.29 13.95 -4.38
CA ASN A 13 -16.63 14.27 -3.12
C ASN A 13 -17.22 13.62 -1.86
N ASN A 14 -16.34 13.37 -0.88
CA ASN A 14 -16.57 13.44 0.58
C ASN A 14 -17.76 12.67 1.19
N GLY A 15 -17.54 11.41 1.56
CA GLY A 15 -18.43 10.61 2.41
C GLY A 15 -18.32 9.13 2.06
N TYR A 16 -17.43 8.38 2.73
CA TYR A 16 -17.22 6.96 2.46
C TYR A 16 -18.49 6.16 2.78
N VAL A 17 -19.29 5.85 1.75
CA VAL A 17 -20.35 4.84 1.80
C VAL A 17 -19.71 3.50 1.47
N TRP A 18 -19.37 2.69 2.47
CA TRP A 18 -19.01 1.28 2.26
C TRP A 18 -20.28 0.50 1.89
N THR A 19 -20.40 0.00 0.67
CA THR A 19 -21.58 -0.80 0.26
C THR A 19 -21.28 -2.28 0.07
N THR A 20 -20.01 -2.68 -0.04
CA THR A 20 -19.64 -4.10 -0.24
C THR A 20 -18.58 -4.60 0.74
N ASN A 21 -18.65 -5.89 1.10
CA ASN A 21 -17.68 -6.52 1.98
C ASN A 21 -16.26 -6.53 1.38
N GLU A 22 -16.14 -6.63 0.06
CA GLU A 22 -14.85 -6.66 -0.65
C GLU A 22 -14.05 -5.38 -0.45
N GLU A 23 -14.71 -4.22 -0.49
CA GLU A 23 -14.08 -2.91 -0.28
C GLU A 23 -13.53 -2.76 1.15
N ILE A 24 -14.29 -3.25 2.14
CA ILE A 24 -13.88 -3.24 3.56
C ILE A 24 -12.61 -4.07 3.75
N TYR A 25 -12.54 -5.26 3.13
CA TYR A 25 -11.36 -6.12 3.22
C TYR A 25 -10.12 -5.48 2.58
N ASP A 26 -10.26 -4.84 1.42
CA ASP A 26 -9.14 -4.18 0.76
C ASP A 26 -8.51 -3.11 1.67
N ILE A 27 -9.33 -2.28 2.31
CA ILE A 27 -8.86 -1.24 3.23
C ILE A 27 -8.22 -1.82 4.47
N PHE A 28 -8.80 -2.88 5.02
CA PHE A 28 -8.21 -3.56 6.15
C PHE A 28 -6.81 -4.10 5.81
N ILE A 29 -6.67 -4.77 4.66
CA ILE A 29 -5.40 -5.33 4.19
C ILE A 29 -4.37 -4.21 3.96
N LYS A 30 -4.75 -3.14 3.25
CA LYS A 30 -3.89 -1.97 3.00
C LYS A 30 -3.46 -1.33 4.31
N THR A 31 -4.39 -1.13 5.24
CA THR A 31 -4.11 -0.58 6.57
C THR A 31 -3.11 -1.44 7.35
N LYS A 32 -3.29 -2.76 7.37
CA LYS A 32 -2.36 -3.68 8.03
C LYS A 32 -0.98 -3.66 7.37
N ARG A 33 -0.92 -3.57 6.04
CA ARG A 33 0.33 -3.44 5.29
C ARG A 33 1.12 -2.20 5.72
N LEU A 34 0.45 -1.05 5.81
CA LEU A 34 1.07 0.19 6.23
C LEU A 34 1.49 0.16 7.71
N GLN A 35 0.70 -0.46 8.59
CA GLN A 35 1.09 -0.65 10.00
C GLN A 35 2.38 -1.47 10.13
N TRP A 36 2.49 -2.57 9.38
CA TRP A 36 3.68 -3.40 9.34
C TRP A 36 4.90 -2.65 8.78
N LEU A 37 4.72 -1.89 7.69
CA LEU A 37 5.77 -1.04 7.13
C LEU A 37 6.36 -0.09 8.17
N GLY A 38 5.52 0.63 8.92
CA GLY A 38 6.03 1.53 9.97
C GLY A 38 6.76 0.78 11.08
N HIS A 39 6.32 -0.44 11.40
CA HIS A 39 7.06 -1.28 12.35
C HIS A 39 8.45 -1.64 11.81
N VAL A 40 8.56 -2.04 10.55
CA VAL A 40 9.82 -2.37 9.88
C VAL A 40 10.76 -1.15 9.78
N GLU A 41 10.24 0.03 9.42
CA GLU A 41 11.04 1.26 9.32
C GLU A 41 11.68 1.67 10.65
N ARG A 42 11.01 1.40 11.77
CA ARG A 42 11.51 1.65 13.13
C ARG A 42 12.46 0.57 13.64
N MET A 43 12.57 -0.57 12.97
CA MET A 43 13.58 -1.57 13.34
C MET A 43 14.99 -1.05 13.05
N GLN A 44 15.96 -1.56 13.81
CA GLN A 44 17.38 -1.37 13.55
C GLN A 44 17.76 -1.87 12.15
N GLU A 45 18.69 -1.19 11.50
CA GLU A 45 19.09 -1.46 10.10
C GLU A 45 19.73 -2.84 9.90
N ASN A 46 20.34 -3.39 10.94
CA ASN A 46 20.96 -4.71 10.91
C ASN A 46 19.94 -5.87 10.87
N ARG A 47 18.66 -5.62 11.20
CA ARG A 47 17.62 -6.67 11.25
C ARG A 47 17.35 -7.25 9.87
N THR A 48 17.36 -8.57 9.78
CA THR A 48 17.07 -9.33 8.56
C THR A 48 15.73 -8.95 7.93
N VAL A 49 14.70 -8.72 8.75
CA VAL A 49 13.36 -8.34 8.27
C VAL A 49 13.39 -7.02 7.48
N LYS A 50 14.11 -6.01 7.99
CA LYS A 50 14.22 -4.70 7.33
C LYS A 50 15.01 -4.80 6.03
N LYS A 51 16.12 -5.52 6.05
CA LYS A 51 16.91 -5.82 4.85
C LYS A 51 16.07 -6.53 3.80
N LEU A 52 15.30 -7.55 4.18
CA LEU A 52 14.45 -8.32 3.27
C LEU A 52 13.28 -7.51 2.72
N ALA A 53 12.63 -6.71 3.54
CA ALA A 53 11.53 -5.83 3.12
C ALA A 53 11.97 -4.86 2.01
N TRP A 54 13.23 -4.44 2.02
CA TRP A 54 13.79 -3.57 0.99
C TRP A 54 14.66 -4.32 -0.03
N LYS A 55 14.89 -5.62 0.10
CA LYS A 55 15.70 -6.33 -0.90
C LYS A 55 14.94 -6.43 -2.21
N ASP A 56 15.55 -5.97 -3.31
CA ASP A 56 15.05 -6.27 -4.63
C ASP A 56 15.37 -7.73 -4.95
N PRO A 57 14.38 -8.54 -5.35
CA PRO A 57 14.64 -9.94 -5.61
C PRO A 57 15.31 -10.13 -6.97
N ASP A 58 16.38 -10.92 -6.97
CA ASP A 58 17.31 -11.14 -8.10
C ASP A 58 16.75 -12.04 -9.22
N TYR A 59 15.49 -12.49 -9.12
CA TYR A 59 14.93 -13.44 -10.09
C TYR A 59 14.45 -12.75 -11.38
N LYS A 60 14.66 -13.43 -12.52
CA LYS A 60 14.08 -13.04 -13.81
C LYS A 60 12.54 -13.13 -13.74
N LYS A 61 11.86 -12.05 -14.12
CA LYS A 61 10.38 -11.99 -14.15
C LYS A 61 9.83 -13.17 -14.95
N LYS A 62 8.85 -13.90 -14.40
CA LYS A 62 8.03 -14.80 -15.21
C LYS A 62 7.36 -13.97 -16.32
N ARG A 63 7.23 -14.53 -17.52
CA ARG A 63 6.61 -13.88 -18.70
C ARG A 63 5.10 -13.55 -18.51
N VAL A 64 4.49 -14.09 -17.46
CA VAL A 64 3.10 -13.82 -17.04
C VAL A 64 3.00 -12.45 -16.37
N ARG A 65 1.79 -11.85 -16.31
CA ARG A 65 1.51 -10.60 -15.57
C ARG A 65 2.27 -10.59 -14.23
N PRO A 66 3.26 -9.72 -14.06
CA PRO A 66 4.02 -9.66 -12.83
C PRO A 66 3.09 -9.37 -11.66
N ARG A 67 3.19 -10.16 -10.58
CA ARG A 67 2.56 -9.79 -9.31
C ARG A 67 3.20 -8.48 -8.83
N LYS A 68 2.37 -7.57 -8.29
CA LYS A 68 2.86 -6.33 -7.67
C LYS A 68 3.89 -6.68 -6.59
N ARG A 69 5.06 -6.06 -6.65
CA ARG A 69 6.10 -6.26 -5.64
C ARG A 69 5.68 -5.58 -4.34
N TRP A 70 6.24 -6.03 -3.22
CA TRP A 70 6.06 -5.40 -1.91
C TRP A 70 6.25 -3.87 -1.95
N ARG A 71 7.36 -3.42 -2.54
CA ARG A 71 7.67 -1.98 -2.71
C ARG A 71 6.62 -1.24 -3.53
N GLU A 72 6.17 -1.83 -4.65
CA GLU A 72 5.16 -1.23 -5.53
C GLU A 72 3.80 -1.13 -4.83
N ALA A 73 3.40 -2.18 -4.12
CA ALA A 73 2.15 -2.22 -3.36
C ALA A 73 2.12 -1.15 -2.26
N ILE A 74 3.22 -0.93 -1.54
CA ILE A 74 3.32 0.16 -0.57
C ILE A 74 3.17 1.52 -1.26
N LEU A 75 3.91 1.73 -2.36
CA LEU A 75 3.91 3.04 -3.03
C LEU A 75 2.51 3.39 -3.52
N GLU A 76 1.78 2.41 -4.03
CA GLU A 76 0.38 2.57 -4.43
C GLU A 76 -0.52 2.87 -3.22
N ASP A 77 -0.42 2.11 -2.12
CA ASP A 77 -1.19 2.38 -0.90
C ASP A 77 -0.92 3.79 -0.34
N MET A 78 0.33 4.27 -0.45
CA MET A 78 0.71 5.63 -0.04
C MET A 78 0.19 6.70 -0.98
N GLN A 79 0.20 6.42 -2.29
CA GLN A 79 -0.31 7.32 -3.31
C GLN A 79 -1.82 7.47 -3.19
N GLU A 80 -2.55 6.38 -2.94
CA GLU A 80 -3.98 6.40 -2.65
C GLU A 80 -4.29 7.26 -1.42
N LYS A 81 -3.43 7.24 -0.39
CA LYS A 81 -3.55 8.12 0.79
C LYS A 81 -2.93 9.52 0.62
N GLY A 82 -2.31 9.82 -0.52
CA GLY A 82 -1.76 11.15 -0.82
C GLY A 82 -0.48 11.53 -0.07
N PHE A 83 0.38 10.58 0.31
CA PHE A 83 1.58 10.87 1.11
C PHE A 83 2.89 10.82 0.30
N THR A 84 3.63 11.93 0.32
CA THR A 84 4.93 12.07 -0.36
C THR A 84 6.16 11.86 0.54
N GLU A 85 6.04 12.03 1.86
CA GLU A 85 7.16 11.90 2.84
C GLU A 85 6.95 10.81 3.90
N TRP A 86 6.37 9.69 3.51
CA TRP A 86 5.95 8.64 4.45
C TRP A 86 7.12 8.03 5.25
N LYS A 87 8.35 7.96 4.72
CA LYS A 87 9.51 7.40 5.45
C LYS A 87 9.84 8.17 6.73
N LYS A 88 9.78 9.51 6.68
CA LYS A 88 10.00 10.36 7.87
C LYS A 88 8.89 10.12 8.90
N LYS A 89 7.65 10.10 8.44
CA LYS A 89 6.47 9.84 9.29
C LYS A 89 6.46 8.44 9.90
N ALA A 90 7.02 7.44 9.19
CA ALA A 90 7.09 6.06 9.67
C ALA A 90 7.97 5.90 10.91
N LYS A 91 9.00 6.74 11.04
CA LYS A 91 9.90 6.74 12.19
C LYS A 91 9.19 7.19 13.47
N ASP A 92 8.26 8.14 13.36
CA ASP A 92 7.41 8.53 14.49
C ASP A 92 6.21 7.58 14.64
N LYS A 93 6.15 6.85 15.75
CA LYS A 93 5.08 5.89 16.01
C LYS A 93 3.70 6.55 16.18
N LYS A 94 3.63 7.75 16.77
CA LYS A 94 2.37 8.46 17.01
C LYS A 94 1.82 8.99 15.70
N ASP A 95 2.64 9.65 14.90
CA ASP A 95 2.22 10.17 13.60
C ASP A 95 1.89 9.05 12.62
N TRP A 96 2.65 7.96 12.63
CA TRP A 96 2.34 6.79 11.82
C TRP A 96 0.98 6.18 12.19
N ARG A 97 0.68 6.05 13.49
CA ARG A 97 -0.61 5.52 13.94
C ARG A 97 -1.78 6.40 13.51
N ARG A 98 -1.60 7.72 13.43
CA ARG A 98 -2.66 8.63 12.98
C ARG A 98 -3.04 8.37 11.53
N ILE A 99 -2.08 8.01 10.68
CA ILE A 99 -2.31 7.81 9.24
C ILE A 99 -2.70 6.38 8.86
N THR A 100 -2.32 5.38 9.68
CA THR A 100 -2.60 3.95 9.46
C THR A 100 -3.71 3.42 10.35
N LYS A 101 -4.53 4.27 10.93
CA LYS A 101 -5.82 3.83 11.50
C LYS A 101 -6.81 3.64 10.36
N PRO A 102 -7.68 2.61 10.44
CA PRO A 102 -8.87 2.55 9.60
C PRO A 102 -9.75 3.77 9.87
#